data_AF-A0AAW9EAL4-F1
#
_entry.id   AF-A0AAW9EAL4-F1
#
_cell.length_a   1.000
_cell.length_b   1.000
_cell.length_c   1.000
_cell.angle_alpha   90.00
_cell.angle_beta   90.00
_cell.angle_gamma   90.00
#
_symmetry.space_group_name_H-M   'P 1'
#
loop_
_entity.id
_entity.type
_entity.pdbx_description
1 polymer ?
#
loop_
_entity_poly.entity_id
_entity_poly.type
_entity_poly.pdbx_seq_one_letter_code
_entity_poly.pdbx_strand_id
1 'polypeptide(L)'
;YEQWYYGDAKSDIWLATVNFYKPLEFSIFAALYELPLFHQCMGERYEDALALWRQKVLPLEEWCRQLTQNNWLFPLFHHLLELQGQRTIRGVK
;
A
#
# COMPACT_ATOMS: atom_id res chain seq x y z
N TYR A 1 -9.58 17.70 18.91
CA TYR A 1 -8.48 18.16 18.04
C TYR A 1 -7.14 18.02 18.73
N GLU A 2 -6.95 18.59 19.93
CA GLU A 2 -5.67 18.50 20.68
C GLU A 2 -5.11 17.08 20.81
N GLN A 3 -5.92 16.10 21.21
CA GLN A 3 -5.47 14.69 21.31
C GLN A 3 -4.92 14.13 19.99
N TRP A 4 -5.50 14.52 18.85
CA TRP A 4 -4.99 14.11 17.54
C TRP A 4 -3.72 14.88 17.16
N TYR A 5 -3.69 16.19 17.43
CA TYR A 5 -2.53 17.05 17.18
C TYR A 5 -1.28 16.60 17.94
N TYR A 6 -1.45 16.10 19.18
CA TYR A 6 -0.37 15.56 20.00
C TYR A 6 -0.10 14.07 19.76
N GLY A 7 -0.85 13.40 18.87
CA GLY A 7 -0.66 11.98 18.55
C GLY A 7 -1.19 11.00 19.61
N ASP A 8 -1.96 11.48 20.59
CA ASP A 8 -2.55 10.67 21.67
C ASP A 8 -3.82 9.92 21.22
N ALA A 9 -4.31 10.16 20.01
CA ALA A 9 -5.47 9.48 19.44
C ALA A 9 -5.09 8.17 18.73
N LYS A 10 -5.85 7.10 18.99
CA LYS A 10 -5.81 5.88 18.17
C LYS A 10 -6.85 5.98 17.06
N SER A 11 -6.42 5.87 15.82
CA SER A 11 -7.32 5.89 14.66
C SER A 11 -6.76 5.06 13.52
N ASP A 12 -7.64 4.44 12.75
CA ASP A 12 -7.29 3.91 11.44
C ASP A 12 -7.04 5.06 10.46
N ILE A 13 -6.09 4.87 9.54
CA ILE A 13 -5.71 5.89 8.57
C ILE A 13 -5.94 5.36 7.16
N TRP A 14 -6.66 6.15 6.36
CA TRP A 14 -6.75 5.93 4.93
C TRP A 14 -5.51 6.49 4.26
N LEU A 15 -4.64 5.62 3.76
CA LEU A 15 -3.30 6.01 3.30
C LEU A 15 -3.31 6.67 1.92
N ALA A 16 -3.95 6.07 0.91
CA ALA A 16 -4.16 6.63 -0.44
C ALA A 16 -4.89 5.62 -1.35
N THR A 17 -5.16 6.04 -2.59
CA THR A 17 -5.31 5.13 -3.73
C THR A 17 -3.96 4.95 -4.40
N VAL A 18 -3.57 3.72 -4.73
CA VAL A 18 -2.30 3.40 -5.39
C VAL A 18 -2.54 2.56 -6.64
N ASN A 19 -1.80 2.86 -7.71
CA ASN A 19 -1.75 2.05 -8.92
C ASN A 19 -0.42 1.28 -8.93
N PHE A 20 -0.48 0.00 -9.26
CA PHE A 20 0.72 -0.84 -9.32
C PHE A 20 1.14 -1.11 -10.77
N TYR A 21 2.44 -1.00 -11.03
CA TYR A 21 3.05 -1.43 -12.27
C TYR A 21 3.69 -2.81 -12.08
N LYS A 22 4.09 -3.46 -13.17
CA LYS A 22 4.85 -4.72 -13.08
C LYS A 22 6.34 -4.41 -12.82
N PRO A 23 7.07 -5.28 -12.08
CA PRO A 23 6.56 -6.47 -11.41
C PRO A 23 5.77 -6.12 -10.14
N LEU A 24 4.64 -6.78 -9.96
CA LEU A 24 3.65 -6.41 -8.95
C LEU A 24 4.22 -6.54 -7.54
N GLU A 25 5.04 -7.55 -7.32
CA GLU A 25 5.67 -7.83 -6.03
C GLU A 25 6.59 -6.70 -5.57
N PHE A 26 7.34 -6.14 -6.51
CA PHE A 26 8.16 -4.97 -6.24
C PHE A 26 7.29 -3.75 -5.96
N SER A 27 6.32 -3.45 -6.84
CA SER A 27 5.51 -2.24 -6.74
C SER A 27 4.64 -2.20 -5.48
N ILE A 28 4.11 -3.34 -5.02
CA ILE A 28 3.33 -3.40 -3.79
C ILE A 28 4.21 -3.07 -2.57
N PHE A 29 5.33 -3.75 -2.41
CA PHE A 29 6.18 -3.54 -1.24
C PHE A 29 6.82 -2.16 -1.24
N ALA A 30 7.28 -1.68 -2.41
CA ALA A 30 7.84 -0.34 -2.54
C ALA A 30 6.83 0.75 -2.15
N ALA A 31 5.56 0.62 -2.58
CA ALA A 31 4.51 1.56 -2.20
C ALA A 31 4.27 1.59 -0.67
N LEU A 32 4.28 0.43 -0.01
CA LEU A 32 4.18 0.38 1.46
C LEU A 32 5.44 0.93 2.15
N TYR A 33 6.61 0.71 1.55
CA TYR A 33 7.88 1.23 2.04
C TYR A 33 8.00 2.75 1.97
N GLU A 34 7.33 3.39 1.03
CA GLU A 34 7.35 4.85 0.92
C GLU A 34 6.45 5.55 1.96
N LEU A 35 5.72 4.82 2.80
CA LEU A 35 4.79 5.38 3.80
C LEU A 35 5.45 5.42 5.19
N PRO A 36 5.94 6.58 5.69
CA PRO A 36 6.64 6.63 6.98
C PRO A 36 5.79 6.12 8.15
N LEU A 37 4.48 6.37 8.11
CA LEU A 37 3.56 5.89 9.12
C LEU A 37 3.46 4.36 9.14
N PHE A 38 3.59 3.71 7.99
CA PHE A 38 3.56 2.25 7.92
C PHE A 38 4.75 1.65 8.68
N HIS A 39 5.94 2.24 8.56
CA HIS A 39 7.12 1.85 9.33
C HIS A 39 6.87 2.01 10.84
N GLN A 40 6.33 3.17 11.24
CA GLN A 40 6.05 3.47 12.64
C GLN A 40 5.03 2.48 13.25
N CYS A 41 3.97 2.15 12.53
CA CYS A 41 2.94 1.21 13.00
C CYS A 41 3.46 -0.23 13.08
N MET A 42 4.36 -0.62 12.18
CA MET A 42 4.80 -2.00 12.03
C MET A 42 6.00 -2.37 12.91
N GLY A 43 6.84 -1.40 13.29
CA GLY A 43 7.99 -1.60 14.18
C GLY A 43 8.98 -2.65 13.64
N GLU A 44 9.56 -3.46 14.52
CA GLU A 44 10.61 -4.43 14.20
C GLU A 44 10.19 -5.46 13.12
N ARG A 45 8.91 -5.86 13.10
CA ARG A 45 8.37 -6.79 12.09
C ARG A 45 8.56 -6.28 10.65
N TYR A 46 8.64 -4.97 10.49
CA TYR A 46 8.88 -4.34 9.20
C TYR A 46 10.30 -4.55 8.69
N GLU A 47 11.29 -4.45 9.58
CA GLU A 47 12.71 -4.56 9.23
C GLU A 47 13.06 -5.97 8.72
N ASP A 48 12.48 -7.01 9.32
CA ASP A 48 12.64 -8.39 8.86
C ASP A 48 12.11 -8.56 7.43
N ALA A 49 10.91 -8.04 7.16
CA ALA A 49 10.30 -8.09 5.83
C ALA A 49 11.12 -7.29 4.80
N LEU A 50 11.64 -6.13 5.19
CA LEU A 50 12.52 -5.30 4.36
C LEU A 50 13.81 -6.04 3.98
N ALA A 51 14.44 -6.73 4.93
CA ALA A 51 15.65 -7.51 4.68
C ALA A 51 15.40 -8.62 3.66
N LEU A 52 14.30 -9.37 3.79
CA LEU A 52 13.89 -10.42 2.84
C LEU A 52 13.53 -9.83 1.47
N TRP A 53 12.88 -8.67 1.44
CA TRP A 53 12.50 -7.99 0.21
C TRP A 53 13.72 -7.52 -0.59
N ARG A 54 14.72 -6.91 0.08
CA ARG A 54 15.99 -6.52 -0.55
C ARG A 54 16.73 -7.69 -1.16
N GLN A 55 16.59 -8.88 -0.58
CA GLN A 55 17.15 -10.14 -1.08
C GLN A 55 16.29 -10.81 -2.16
N LYS A 56 15.11 -10.26 -2.48
CA LYS A 56 14.13 -10.81 -3.43
C LYS A 56 13.59 -12.20 -3.04
N VAL A 57 13.57 -12.51 -1.75
CA VAL A 57 13.09 -13.79 -1.20
C VAL A 57 11.89 -13.64 -0.29
N LEU A 58 11.37 -12.42 -0.11
CA LEU A 58 10.15 -12.19 0.66
C LEU A 58 8.97 -12.90 -0.01
N PRO A 59 8.28 -13.83 0.67
CA PRO A 59 7.02 -14.40 0.19
C PRO A 59 5.90 -13.35 0.31
N LEU A 60 5.86 -12.41 -0.63
CA LEU A 60 5.07 -11.18 -0.48
C LEU A 60 3.57 -11.45 -0.34
N GLU A 61 3.02 -12.41 -1.09
CA GLU A 61 1.60 -12.75 -0.99
C GLU A 61 1.25 -13.17 0.44
N GLU A 62 2.06 -14.04 1.03
CA GLU A 62 1.85 -14.53 2.39
C GLU A 62 2.06 -13.43 3.42
N TRP A 63 3.07 -12.58 3.23
CA TRP A 63 3.28 -11.42 4.10
C TRP A 63 2.07 -10.47 4.05
N CYS A 64 1.58 -10.12 2.86
CA CYS A 64 0.38 -9.30 2.70
C CYS A 64 -0.87 -9.97 3.33
N ARG A 65 -1.02 -11.29 3.17
CA ARG A 65 -2.10 -12.07 3.80
C ARG A 65 -2.06 -11.95 5.33
N GLN A 66 -0.86 -12.01 5.92
CA GLN A 66 -0.70 -11.85 7.36
C GLN A 66 -1.05 -10.42 7.80
N LEU A 67 -0.73 -9.39 7.02
CA LEU A 67 -1.12 -8.01 7.33
C LEU A 67 -2.65 -7.84 7.35
N THR A 68 -3.34 -8.43 6.38
CA THR A 68 -4.81 -8.32 6.30
C THR A 68 -5.50 -9.14 7.39
N GLN A 69 -5.03 -10.36 7.67
CA GLN A 69 -5.59 -11.21 8.72
C GLN A 69 -5.42 -10.62 10.12
N ASN A 70 -4.32 -9.90 10.35
CA ASN A 70 -4.03 -9.25 11.63
C ASN A 70 -4.55 -7.80 11.70
N ASN A 71 -5.40 -7.39 10.75
CA ASN A 71 -6.04 -6.07 10.70
C ASN A 71 -5.06 -4.87 10.63
N TRP A 72 -3.85 -5.07 10.08
CA TRP A 72 -2.85 -3.99 9.91
C TRP A 72 -2.99 -3.26 8.58
N LEU A 73 -3.53 -3.95 7.57
CA LEU A 73 -3.73 -3.39 6.24
C LEU A 73 -5.08 -3.87 5.72
N PHE A 74 -5.97 -2.95 5.37
CA PHE A 74 -7.22 -3.27 4.70
C PHE A 74 -7.18 -2.76 3.26
N PRO A 75 -6.96 -3.62 2.27
CA PRO A 75 -7.07 -3.22 0.88
C PRO A 75 -8.54 -2.98 0.55
N LEU A 76 -8.91 -1.72 0.37
CA LEU A 76 -10.21 -1.35 -0.14
C LEU A 76 -10.16 -1.37 -1.67
N PHE A 77 -10.63 -2.47 -2.24
CA PHE A 77 -10.78 -2.57 -3.68
C PHE A 77 -12.00 -1.77 -4.11
N HIS A 78 -11.75 -0.57 -4.65
CA HIS A 78 -12.74 0.10 -5.48
C HIS A 78 -12.82 -0.67 -6.81
N HIS A 79 -13.66 -1.70 -6.86
CA HIS A 79 -14.09 -2.26 -8.13
C HIS A 79 -14.69 -1.11 -8.96
N LEU A 80 -14.26 -0.94 -10.22
CA LEU A 80 -14.79 -0.01 -11.22
C LEU A 80 -14.09 1.37 -11.36
N LEU A 81 -12.80 1.37 -11.70
CA LEU A 81 -12.27 2.38 -12.63
C LEU A 81 -11.70 1.66 -13.84
N GLU A 82 -12.59 0.98 -14.57
CA GLU A 82 -12.34 0.67 -15.97
C GLU A 82 -12.32 2.04 -16.67
N LEU A 83 -11.13 2.61 -16.86
CA LEU A 83 -10.96 3.74 -17.77
C LEU A 83 -11.39 3.22 -19.14
N GLN A 84 -12.65 3.45 -19.52
CA GLN A 84 -13.12 3.22 -20.88
C GLN A 84 -12.11 3.89 -21.80
N GLY A 85 -11.42 3.04 -22.56
CA GLY A 85 -10.18 3.37 -23.23
C GLY A 85 -10.28 4.64 -24.06
N GLN A 86 -9.12 5.28 -24.21
CA GLN A 86 -8.83 6.36 -25.15
C GLN A 86 -9.87 6.44 -26.28
N ARG A 87 -10.87 7.32 -26.13
CA ARG A 87 -11.47 7.92 -27.32
C ARG A 87 -10.33 8.72 -27.94
N THR A 88 -9.66 8.12 -28.92
CA THR A 88 -8.83 8.84 -29.86
C THR A 88 -9.64 10.04 -30.30
N ILE A 89 -9.22 11.24 -29.91
CA ILE A 89 -9.68 12.47 -30.52
C ILE A 89 -9.14 12.40 -31.94
N ARG A 90 -9.89 11.72 -32.83
CA ARG A 90 -9.67 11.85 -34.27
C ARG A 90 -10.07 13.27 -34.59
N GLY A 91 -9.11 14.01 -35.13
CA GLY A 91 -9.22 15.43 -35.44
C GLY A 91 -10.56 15.76 -36.08
N VAL A 92 -11.15 16.85 -35.59
CA VAL A 92 -12.21 17.56 -36.27
C VAL A 92 -11.66 17.94 -37.65
N LYS A 93 -12.30 17.44 -38.72
CA LYS A 93 -12.12 17.97 -40.07
C LYS A 93 -12.90 19.27 -40.20
#